data_AF-A0A1V2LZS0-F1
#
_entry.id   AF-A0A1V2LZS0-F1
#
_cell.length_a   1.000
_cell.length_b   1.000
_cell.length_c   1.000
_cell.angle_alpha   90.00
_cell.angle_beta   90.00
_cell.angle_gamma   90.00
#
_symmetry.space_group_name_H-M   'P 1'
#
loop_
_entity.id
_entity.type
_entity.pdbx_description
1 polymer ?
#
loop_
_entity_poly.entity_id
_entity_poly.type
_entity_poly.pdbx_seq_one_letter_code
_entity_poly.pdbx_strand_id
1 'polypeptide(L)'
;MSTHKSKNSPKSHLDTFYKDFEEIKYKKYDGMIITGAPVETLNFDEVDYWNELKKILEFAKTQVYSTMFICWGAQAGLYYYYNLNKISLNSKVFGVFEHKVLHRTPIVRGFDDVFFAPHSRHTTWNIEDIERIPDIEVIADSKEAGAYIVTSKNQRFIFISGHPEYDPDILEQEYKRDLSLNLNINIPSNYYINNEPNKAPIVKWRGHANLLFANWLNYHVYQETPFEFL
;
A
#
# COMPACT_ATOMS: atom_id res chain seq x y z
N MET A 1 14.26 -10.22 -7.27
CA MET A 1 15.03 -10.22 -6.00
C MET A 1 15.78 -11.52 -6.04
N SER A 2 17.10 -11.47 -6.21
CA SER A 2 17.87 -12.66 -6.59
C SER A 2 18.22 -13.54 -5.39
N THR A 3 18.11 -13.01 -4.16
CA THR A 3 18.53 -13.73 -2.94
C THR A 3 17.39 -14.17 -2.02
N HIS A 4 16.22 -13.52 -2.08
CA HIS A 4 15.08 -13.83 -1.20
C HIS A 4 14.30 -15.07 -1.66
N LYS A 5 14.04 -16.00 -0.74
CA LYS A 5 13.20 -17.17 -0.99
C LYS A 5 11.74 -16.87 -0.66
N SER A 6 10.85 -16.92 -1.66
CA SER A 6 9.41 -16.81 -1.41
C SER A 6 8.91 -17.93 -0.49
N LYS A 7 8.07 -17.58 0.49
CA LYS A 7 7.48 -18.53 1.43
C LYS A 7 6.24 -19.24 0.86
N ASN A 8 5.53 -18.60 -0.07
CA ASN A 8 4.19 -19.03 -0.50
C ASN A 8 4.06 -19.30 -2.01
N SER A 9 5.01 -18.84 -2.85
CA SER A 9 4.92 -18.98 -4.31
C SER A 9 5.80 -20.13 -4.81
N PRO A 10 5.30 -21.02 -5.68
CA PRO A 10 6.12 -22.06 -6.29
C PRO A 10 7.26 -21.43 -7.11
N LYS A 11 8.46 -22.01 -7.01
CA LYS A 11 9.64 -21.51 -7.73
C LYS A 11 9.40 -21.43 -9.25
N SER A 12 8.70 -22.41 -9.82
CA SER A 12 8.37 -22.43 -11.26
C SER A 12 7.52 -21.24 -11.72
N HIS A 13 6.61 -20.74 -10.87
CA HIS A 13 5.82 -19.56 -11.17
C HIS A 13 6.69 -18.30 -11.17
N LEU A 14 7.58 -18.17 -10.18
CA LEU A 14 8.53 -17.05 -10.11
C LEU A 14 9.47 -17.03 -11.32
N ASP A 15 10.08 -18.17 -11.64
CA ASP A 15 11.03 -18.28 -12.76
C ASP A 15 10.39 -17.94 -14.13
N THR A 16 9.07 -18.13 -14.27
CA THR A 16 8.35 -17.90 -15.54
C THR A 16 7.89 -16.45 -15.71
N PHE A 17 7.39 -15.83 -14.64
CA PHE A 17 6.68 -14.54 -14.73
C PHE A 17 7.43 -13.37 -14.09
N TYR A 18 8.45 -13.63 -13.27
CA TYR A 18 9.22 -12.59 -12.59
C TYR A 18 10.56 -12.38 -13.27
N LYS A 19 10.99 -11.12 -13.27
CA LYS A 19 12.32 -10.71 -13.71
C LYS A 19 13.12 -10.23 -12.52
N ASP A 20 14.41 -10.45 -12.57
CA ASP A 20 15.32 -9.86 -11.60
C ASP A 20 15.57 -8.39 -11.88
N PHE A 21 15.93 -7.66 -10.82
CA PHE A 21 16.22 -6.24 -10.91
C PHE A 21 17.33 -5.94 -11.93
N GLU A 22 18.33 -6.81 -12.01
CA GLU A 22 19.45 -6.70 -12.95
C GLU A 22 19.01 -6.70 -14.42
N GLU A 23 17.87 -7.33 -14.74
CA GLU A 23 17.32 -7.39 -16.10
C GLU A 23 16.55 -6.13 -16.50
N ILE A 24 16.09 -5.35 -15.52
CA ILE A 24 15.21 -4.19 -15.73
C ILE A 24 15.88 -2.85 -15.44
N LYS A 25 17.03 -2.84 -14.73
CA LYS A 25 17.69 -1.61 -14.24
C LYS A 25 18.12 -0.61 -15.32
N TYR A 26 18.20 -1.02 -16.59
CA TYR A 26 18.54 -0.16 -17.73
C TYR A 26 17.32 0.30 -18.55
N LYS A 27 16.11 -0.01 -18.08
CA LYS A 27 14.85 0.40 -18.71
C LYS A 27 14.19 1.52 -17.92
N LYS A 28 13.33 2.26 -18.60
CA LYS A 28 12.42 3.22 -17.97
C LYS A 28 11.00 2.64 -17.96
N TYR A 29 10.22 3.04 -16.98
CA TYR A 29 8.83 2.61 -16.81
C TYR A 29 7.95 3.80 -16.48
N ASP A 30 6.71 3.78 -16.97
CA ASP A 30 5.75 4.85 -16.67
C ASP A 30 5.17 4.66 -15.26
N GLY A 31 4.95 3.40 -14.87
CA GLY A 31 4.33 3.04 -13.60
C GLY A 31 5.06 1.90 -12.90
N MET A 32 5.14 1.96 -11.58
CA MET A 32 5.57 0.85 -10.73
C MET A 32 4.69 0.72 -9.49
N ILE A 33 4.39 -0.50 -9.07
CA ILE A 33 3.74 -0.78 -7.80
C ILE A 33 4.70 -1.57 -6.91
N ILE A 34 4.91 -1.09 -5.68
CA ILE A 34 5.63 -1.82 -4.62
C ILE A 34 4.59 -2.25 -3.58
N THR A 35 4.34 -3.56 -3.51
CA THR A 35 3.29 -4.14 -2.65
C THR A 35 3.73 -4.23 -1.19
N GLY A 36 2.78 -4.60 -0.31
CA GLY A 36 3.08 -4.92 1.08
C GLY A 36 3.90 -6.19 1.25
N ALA A 37 4.44 -6.39 2.46
CA ALA A 37 5.16 -7.58 2.85
C ALA A 37 4.96 -7.87 4.36
N PRO A 38 4.99 -9.14 4.79
CA PRO A 38 4.75 -9.53 6.18
C PRO A 38 6.02 -9.37 7.05
N VAL A 39 6.61 -8.16 7.06
CA VAL A 39 7.86 -7.84 7.77
C VAL A 39 7.75 -6.58 8.64
N GLU A 40 6.53 -6.08 8.84
CA GLU A 40 6.31 -4.77 9.48
C GLU A 40 6.78 -4.67 10.94
N THR A 41 6.92 -5.79 11.65
CA THR A 41 7.38 -5.79 13.05
C THR A 41 8.90 -5.70 13.18
N LEU A 42 9.65 -5.93 12.10
CA LEU A 42 11.11 -5.78 12.07
C LEU A 42 11.49 -4.31 11.89
N ASN A 43 12.65 -3.89 12.38
CA ASN A 43 13.23 -2.62 11.94
C ASN A 43 13.61 -2.72 10.45
N PHE A 44 13.64 -1.59 9.74
CA PHE A 44 13.86 -1.62 8.29
C PHE A 44 15.22 -2.25 7.93
N ASP A 45 16.25 -1.97 8.70
CA ASP A 45 17.61 -2.53 8.55
C ASP A 45 17.73 -4.02 8.91
N GLU A 46 16.75 -4.56 9.63
CA GLU A 46 16.65 -6.00 9.96
C GLU A 46 15.94 -6.81 8.87
N VAL A 47 15.31 -6.15 7.88
CA VAL A 47 14.69 -6.83 6.74
C VAL A 47 15.79 -7.37 5.82
N ASP A 48 15.77 -8.67 5.57
CA ASP A 48 16.82 -9.39 4.85
C ASP A 48 17.08 -8.86 3.43
N TYR A 49 16.03 -8.48 2.70
CA TYR A 49 16.13 -7.85 1.37
C TYR A 49 16.19 -6.31 1.41
N TRP A 50 16.39 -5.67 2.56
CA TRP A 50 16.37 -4.20 2.67
C TRP A 50 17.38 -3.51 1.74
N ASN A 51 18.60 -4.05 1.67
CA ASN A 51 19.64 -3.50 0.79
C ASN A 51 19.30 -3.65 -0.70
N GLU A 52 18.59 -4.71 -1.10
CA GLU A 52 18.08 -4.84 -2.46
C GLU A 52 16.92 -3.85 -2.71
N LEU A 53 16.01 -3.72 -1.75
CA LEU A 53 14.88 -2.81 -1.85
C LEU A 53 15.35 -1.35 -1.99
N LYS A 54 16.39 -0.92 -1.25
CA LYS A 54 16.98 0.42 -1.43
C LYS A 54 17.43 0.69 -2.87
N LYS A 55 17.98 -0.33 -3.57
CA LYS A 55 18.36 -0.18 -5.00
C LYS A 55 17.14 0.00 -5.88
N ILE A 56 16.07 -0.75 -5.61
CA ILE A 56 14.79 -0.64 -6.34
C ILE A 56 14.13 0.72 -6.08
N LEU A 57 14.20 1.23 -4.85
CA LEU A 57 13.69 2.56 -4.51
C LEU A 57 14.48 3.67 -5.22
N GLU A 58 15.82 3.61 -5.22
CA GLU A 58 16.61 4.59 -5.99
C GLU A 58 16.33 4.52 -7.50
N PHE A 59 16.09 3.30 -8.03
CA PHE A 59 15.62 3.11 -9.39
C PHE A 59 14.23 3.73 -9.62
N ALA A 60 13.28 3.53 -8.70
CA ALA A 60 11.93 4.11 -8.76
C ALA A 60 11.98 5.63 -8.95
N LYS A 61 12.85 6.29 -8.17
CA LYS A 61 13.00 7.74 -8.18
C LYS A 61 13.48 8.28 -9.54
N THR A 62 14.38 7.55 -10.19
CA THR A 62 15.13 8.04 -11.37
C THR A 62 14.64 7.48 -12.70
N GLN A 63 14.10 6.26 -12.72
CA GLN A 63 13.73 5.54 -13.95
C GLN A 63 12.23 5.25 -14.06
N VAL A 64 11.44 5.51 -13.01
CA VAL A 64 9.98 5.32 -13.04
C VAL A 64 9.28 6.67 -12.94
N TYR A 65 8.31 6.94 -13.81
CA TYR A 65 7.57 8.19 -13.76
C TYR A 65 6.70 8.30 -12.49
N SER A 66 5.78 7.36 -12.27
CA SER A 66 4.97 7.28 -11.03
C SER A 66 5.12 5.94 -10.33
N THR A 67 5.27 5.96 -9.00
CA THR A 67 5.34 4.76 -8.17
C THR A 67 4.26 4.78 -7.09
N MET A 68 3.45 3.72 -7.06
CA MET A 68 2.49 3.46 -5.99
C MET A 68 3.07 2.46 -4.99
N PHE A 69 2.98 2.78 -3.71
CA PHE A 69 3.46 1.97 -2.61
C PHE A 69 2.26 1.54 -1.75
N ILE A 70 2.15 0.25 -1.42
CA ILE A 70 0.98 -0.30 -0.73
C ILE A 70 1.40 -0.93 0.61
N CYS A 71 0.66 -0.64 1.68
CA CYS A 71 0.85 -1.14 3.04
C CYS A 71 2.32 -1.00 3.52
N TRP A 72 3.02 -2.09 3.81
CA TRP A 72 4.43 -2.02 4.21
C TRP A 72 5.34 -1.43 3.13
N GLY A 73 4.99 -1.58 1.85
CA GLY A 73 5.70 -0.91 0.75
C GLY A 73 5.63 0.61 0.88
N ALA A 74 4.48 1.14 1.33
CA ALA A 74 4.35 2.56 1.67
C ALA A 74 5.33 2.93 2.79
N GLN A 75 5.50 2.03 3.77
CA GLN A 75 6.37 2.26 4.92
C GLN A 75 7.83 2.33 4.54
N ALA A 76 8.26 1.37 3.73
CA ALA A 76 9.59 1.37 3.15
C ALA A 76 9.87 2.64 2.33
N GLY A 77 8.90 3.06 1.50
CA GLY A 77 9.04 4.26 0.67
C GLY A 77 9.15 5.54 1.50
N LEU A 78 8.22 5.78 2.43
CA LEU A 78 8.24 6.98 3.28
C LEU A 78 9.48 7.03 4.17
N TYR A 79 9.93 5.90 4.70
CA TYR A 79 11.17 5.81 5.45
C TYR A 79 12.39 6.13 4.58
N TYR A 80 12.51 5.52 3.41
CA TYR A 80 13.70 5.68 2.56
C TYR A 80 13.84 7.09 1.99
N TYR A 81 12.76 7.71 1.52
CA TYR A 81 12.82 9.02 0.87
C TYR A 81 12.72 10.19 1.85
N TYR A 82 12.05 10.01 2.99
CA TYR A 82 11.70 11.10 3.90
C TYR A 82 12.07 10.84 5.37
N ASN A 83 12.74 9.71 5.66
CA ASN A 83 13.16 9.32 7.02
C ASN A 83 11.99 9.23 8.02
N LEU A 84 10.77 8.92 7.54
CA LEU A 84 9.59 8.73 8.39
C LEU A 84 9.57 7.31 8.95
N ASN A 85 9.77 7.18 10.25
CA ASN A 85 9.74 5.89 10.93
C ASN A 85 8.31 5.38 11.13
N LYS A 86 8.15 4.05 11.06
CA LYS A 86 6.92 3.39 11.48
C LYS A 86 6.88 3.24 13.00
N ILE A 87 5.69 3.22 13.56
CA ILE A 87 5.41 2.98 14.97
C ILE A 87 4.56 1.73 15.14
N SER A 88 4.85 0.92 16.16
CA SER A 88 4.06 -0.27 16.49
C SER A 88 2.76 0.14 17.17
N LEU A 89 1.68 -0.55 16.81
CA LEU A 89 0.37 -0.39 17.42
C LEU A 89 0.18 -1.41 18.54
N ASN A 90 -0.57 -1.01 19.56
CA ASN A 90 -0.95 -1.91 20.65
C ASN A 90 -1.85 -3.07 20.19
N SER A 91 -2.60 -2.85 19.10
CA SER A 91 -3.47 -3.83 18.47
C SER A 91 -3.45 -3.67 16.96
N LYS A 92 -3.64 -4.78 16.23
CA LYS A 92 -3.75 -4.78 14.77
C LYS A 92 -4.90 -3.86 14.34
N VAL A 93 -4.64 -2.96 13.39
CA VAL A 93 -5.70 -2.28 12.63
C VAL A 93 -6.16 -3.28 11.58
N PHE A 94 -7.36 -3.81 11.78
CA PHE A 94 -7.85 -4.96 11.03
C PHE A 94 -9.34 -4.82 10.73
N GLY A 95 -9.70 -4.66 9.46
CA GLY A 95 -11.08 -4.45 9.03
C GLY A 95 -11.21 -3.51 7.84
N VAL A 96 -12.43 -3.01 7.65
CA VAL A 96 -12.80 -2.03 6.62
C VAL A 96 -13.17 -0.72 7.33
N PHE A 97 -12.46 0.35 7.03
CA PHE A 97 -12.58 1.60 7.78
C PHE A 97 -13.14 2.70 6.89
N GLU A 98 -13.86 3.63 7.53
CA GLU A 98 -14.35 4.85 6.88
C GLU A 98 -13.20 5.85 6.75
N HIS A 99 -13.07 6.46 5.58
CA HIS A 99 -12.07 7.45 5.21
C HIS A 99 -12.76 8.71 4.69
N LYS A 100 -12.12 9.86 4.90
CA LYS A 100 -12.55 11.15 4.35
C LYS A 100 -11.51 11.68 3.39
N VAL A 101 -11.95 12.28 2.28
CA VAL A 101 -11.07 13.04 1.40
C VAL A 101 -10.80 14.42 2.00
N LEU A 102 -9.52 14.76 2.18
CA LEU A 102 -9.05 16.03 2.72
C LEU A 102 -8.73 17.03 1.60
N HIS A 103 -8.08 16.55 0.54
CA HIS A 103 -7.68 17.35 -0.61
C HIS A 103 -8.13 16.67 -1.92
N ARG A 104 -8.76 17.45 -2.81
CA ARG A 104 -9.26 16.94 -4.09
C ARG A 104 -8.17 17.05 -5.16
N THR A 105 -7.39 15.99 -5.30
CA THR A 105 -6.37 15.82 -6.34
C THR A 105 -6.81 14.77 -7.38
N PRO A 106 -6.14 14.66 -8.55
CA PRO A 106 -6.51 13.69 -9.58
C PRO A 106 -6.63 12.24 -9.09
N ILE A 107 -5.80 11.81 -8.12
CA ILE A 107 -5.82 10.45 -7.57
C ILE A 107 -7.17 10.06 -6.93
N VAL A 108 -7.91 11.04 -6.39
CA VAL A 108 -9.24 10.87 -5.75
C VAL A 108 -10.39 11.42 -6.62
N ARG A 109 -10.16 11.60 -7.92
CA ARG A 109 -11.23 12.03 -8.84
C ARG A 109 -12.38 11.02 -8.84
N GLY A 110 -13.60 11.52 -8.65
CA GLY A 110 -14.80 10.68 -8.58
C GLY A 110 -15.01 9.94 -7.25
N PHE A 111 -14.10 10.08 -6.28
CA PHE A 111 -14.34 9.55 -4.93
C PHE A 111 -15.46 10.36 -4.26
N ASP A 112 -16.30 9.67 -3.50
CA ASP A 112 -17.20 10.30 -2.54
C ASP A 112 -16.42 11.11 -1.49
N ASP A 113 -17.10 11.98 -0.75
CA ASP A 113 -16.49 12.72 0.38
C ASP A 113 -16.03 11.77 1.49
N VAL A 114 -16.80 10.70 1.68
CA VAL A 114 -16.56 9.65 2.66
C VAL A 114 -16.65 8.31 1.96
N PHE A 115 -15.66 7.45 2.18
CA PHE A 115 -15.54 6.16 1.51
C PHE A 115 -14.94 5.09 2.42
N PHE A 116 -14.86 3.85 1.96
CA PHE A 116 -14.34 2.75 2.76
C PHE A 116 -13.12 2.10 2.12
N ALA A 117 -12.12 1.76 2.92
CA ALA A 117 -10.98 0.95 2.49
C ALA A 117 -10.54 -0.05 3.57
N PRO A 118 -10.08 -1.25 3.17
CA PRO A 118 -9.59 -2.24 4.11
C PRO A 118 -8.18 -1.91 4.61
N HIS A 119 -7.89 -2.24 5.86
CA HIS A 119 -6.57 -2.16 6.49
C HIS A 119 -6.28 -3.46 7.23
N SER A 120 -5.03 -3.93 7.16
CA SER A 120 -4.53 -5.07 7.93
C SER A 120 -3.06 -4.86 8.25
N ARG A 121 -2.77 -4.28 9.43
CA ARG A 121 -1.40 -3.92 9.84
C ARG A 121 -1.24 -3.76 11.35
N HIS A 122 -0.06 -4.06 11.86
CA HIS A 122 0.39 -3.86 13.24
C HIS A 122 1.22 -2.60 13.45
N THR A 123 1.49 -1.85 12.39
CA THR A 123 2.29 -0.63 12.45
C THR A 123 1.60 0.53 11.74
N THR A 124 1.95 1.76 12.13
CA THR A 124 1.45 3.00 11.52
C THR A 124 2.52 4.09 11.50
N TRP A 125 2.11 5.32 11.25
CA TRP A 125 2.92 6.54 11.30
C TRP A 125 2.30 7.50 12.30
N ASN A 126 3.11 8.42 12.82
CA ASN A 126 2.57 9.60 13.45
C ASN A 126 2.10 10.59 12.37
N ILE A 127 0.83 11.02 12.45
CA ILE A 127 0.24 11.97 11.49
C ILE A 127 0.90 13.36 11.58
N GLU A 128 1.35 13.77 12.76
CA GLU A 128 2.03 15.05 12.92
C GLU A 128 3.41 15.03 12.25
N ASP A 129 4.09 13.88 12.27
CA ASP A 129 5.39 13.73 11.62
C ASP A 129 5.26 13.69 10.10
N ILE A 130 4.21 13.08 9.55
CA ILE A 130 3.98 13.06 8.10
C ILE A 130 3.61 14.45 7.58
N GLU A 131 2.78 15.21 8.31
CA GLU A 131 2.36 16.57 7.96
C GLU A 131 3.52 17.58 8.02
N ARG A 132 4.57 17.29 8.80
CA ARG A 132 5.79 18.12 8.87
C ARG A 132 6.69 17.96 7.66
N ILE A 133 6.50 16.94 6.81
CA ILE A 133 7.34 16.70 5.63
C ILE A 133 6.91 17.66 4.51
N PRO A 134 7.75 18.65 4.11
CA PRO A 134 7.30 19.70 3.20
C PRO A 134 6.93 19.22 1.80
N ASP A 135 7.40 18.05 1.37
CA ASP A 135 7.12 17.46 0.05
C ASP A 135 5.93 16.49 0.06
N ILE A 136 5.31 16.23 1.21
CA ILE A 136 4.22 15.28 1.35
C ILE A 136 2.88 15.99 1.58
N GLU A 137 1.81 15.40 1.06
CA GLU A 137 0.43 15.82 1.28
C GLU A 137 -0.44 14.61 1.65
N VAL A 138 -1.26 14.74 2.70
CA VAL A 138 -2.22 13.70 3.12
C VAL A 138 -3.54 13.94 2.40
N ILE A 139 -3.87 13.10 1.42
CA ILE A 139 -5.03 13.28 0.55
C ILE A 139 -6.31 12.74 1.18
N ALA A 140 -6.21 11.62 1.91
CA ALA A 140 -7.33 11.02 2.61
C ALA A 140 -6.87 10.33 3.90
N ASP A 141 -7.68 10.41 4.94
CA ASP A 141 -7.42 9.84 6.26
C ASP A 141 -8.65 9.13 6.83
N SER A 142 -8.47 8.46 7.95
CA SER A 142 -9.52 7.85 8.76
C SER A 142 -9.30 8.19 10.21
N LYS A 143 -10.38 8.47 10.94
CA LYS A 143 -10.31 8.64 12.40
C LYS A 143 -9.83 7.36 13.11
N GLU A 144 -10.12 6.19 12.54
CA GLU A 144 -9.78 4.89 13.13
C GLU A 144 -8.49 4.31 12.53
N ALA A 145 -8.26 4.52 11.23
CA ALA A 145 -7.12 3.94 10.52
C ALA A 145 -6.01 4.94 10.17
N GLY A 146 -6.10 6.21 10.57
CA GLY A 146 -5.09 7.24 10.30
C GLY A 146 -4.93 7.59 8.82
N ALA A 147 -3.78 8.17 8.45
CA ALA A 147 -3.48 8.57 7.08
C ALA A 147 -3.56 7.37 6.11
N TYR A 148 -4.31 7.52 5.02
CA TYR A 148 -4.60 6.45 4.06
C TYR A 148 -3.96 6.68 2.70
N ILE A 149 -4.34 7.75 2.00
CA ILE A 149 -3.70 8.16 0.73
C ILE A 149 -2.80 9.34 1.03
N VAL A 150 -1.52 9.17 0.74
CA VAL A 150 -0.50 10.20 0.92
C VAL A 150 0.28 10.31 -0.38
N THR A 151 0.62 11.52 -0.82
CA THR A 151 1.33 11.74 -2.07
C THR A 151 2.51 12.68 -1.89
N SER A 152 3.55 12.53 -2.71
CA SER A 152 4.51 13.63 -2.91
C SER A 152 3.81 14.80 -3.62
N LYS A 153 4.30 16.03 -3.45
CA LYS A 153 3.69 17.23 -4.06
C LYS A 153 3.72 17.21 -5.58
N ASN A 154 4.76 16.61 -6.16
CA ASN A 154 4.85 16.34 -7.60
C ASN A 154 3.99 15.15 -8.05
N GLN A 155 3.27 14.49 -7.14
CA GLN A 155 2.36 13.37 -7.36
C GLN A 155 2.99 12.15 -8.07
N ARG A 156 4.32 12.05 -8.07
CA ARG A 156 5.08 10.91 -8.60
C ARG A 156 5.12 9.74 -7.62
N PHE A 157 5.06 10.00 -6.31
CA PHE A 157 4.97 8.96 -5.30
C PHE A 157 3.61 8.98 -4.62
N ILE A 158 2.97 7.82 -4.56
CA ILE A 158 1.65 7.62 -3.98
C ILE A 158 1.76 6.49 -2.96
N PHE A 159 1.45 6.79 -1.71
CA PHE A 159 1.57 5.89 -0.58
C PHE A 159 0.17 5.55 -0.08
N ILE A 160 -0.18 4.27 -0.13
CA ILE A 160 -1.47 3.72 0.26
C ILE A 160 -1.24 2.85 1.50
N SER A 161 -1.71 3.26 2.67
CA SER A 161 -1.44 2.52 3.92
C SER A 161 -2.39 1.33 4.15
N GLY A 162 -3.49 1.26 3.39
CA GLY A 162 -4.45 0.15 3.39
C GLY A 162 -4.29 -0.78 2.19
N HIS A 163 -5.32 -1.58 1.92
CA HIS A 163 -5.32 -2.66 0.93
C HIS A 163 -6.51 -2.60 -0.04
N PRO A 164 -6.70 -1.51 -0.80
CA PRO A 164 -7.84 -1.38 -1.72
C PRO A 164 -7.96 -2.54 -2.72
N GLU A 165 -6.86 -3.24 -3.00
CA GLU A 165 -6.77 -4.41 -3.89
C GLU A 165 -7.36 -5.70 -3.32
N TYR A 166 -7.73 -5.75 -2.04
CA TYR A 166 -8.21 -6.99 -1.42
C TYR A 166 -9.52 -7.48 -2.03
N ASP A 167 -9.53 -8.79 -2.31
CA ASP A 167 -10.74 -9.54 -2.59
C ASP A 167 -11.62 -9.68 -1.34
N PRO A 168 -12.93 -9.97 -1.52
CA PRO A 168 -13.89 -10.00 -0.43
C PRO A 168 -13.54 -10.95 0.71
N ASP A 169 -12.76 -12.01 0.49
CA ASP A 169 -12.47 -13.08 1.43
C ASP A 169 -11.09 -12.97 2.11
N ILE A 170 -10.23 -12.03 1.71
CA ILE A 170 -8.84 -11.94 2.22
C ILE A 170 -8.81 -11.69 3.73
N LEU A 171 -9.60 -10.75 4.25
CA LEU A 171 -9.67 -10.48 5.70
C LEU A 171 -10.22 -11.68 6.48
N GLU A 172 -11.17 -12.43 5.91
CA GLU A 172 -11.66 -13.67 6.52
C GLU A 172 -10.58 -14.75 6.57
N GLN A 173 -9.81 -14.93 5.49
CA GLN A 173 -8.71 -15.89 5.46
C GLN A 173 -7.65 -15.54 6.51
N GLU A 174 -7.28 -14.27 6.65
CA GLU A 174 -6.36 -13.81 7.70
C GLU A 174 -6.91 -14.07 9.10
N TYR A 175 -8.18 -13.72 9.34
CA TYR A 175 -8.83 -13.92 10.63
C TYR A 175 -8.83 -15.41 11.03
N LYS A 176 -9.23 -16.30 10.12
CA LYS A 176 -9.25 -17.75 10.36
C LYS A 176 -7.85 -18.32 10.56
N ARG A 177 -6.86 -17.86 9.77
CA ARG A 177 -5.46 -18.25 9.93
C ARG A 177 -4.94 -17.86 11.31
N ASP A 178 -5.12 -16.60 11.70
CA ASP A 178 -4.58 -16.08 12.96
C ASP A 178 -5.27 -16.75 14.18
N LEU A 179 -6.57 -17.05 14.09
CA LEU A 179 -7.29 -17.89 15.06
C LEU A 179 -6.70 -19.31 15.14
N SER A 180 -6.41 -19.95 14.01
CA SER A 180 -5.84 -21.31 13.99
C SER A 180 -4.44 -21.39 14.62
N LEU A 181 -3.74 -20.25 14.66
CA LEU A 181 -2.44 -20.08 15.30
C LEU A 181 -2.55 -19.68 16.78
N ASN A 182 -3.77 -19.62 17.34
CA ASN A 182 -4.06 -19.12 18.70
C ASN A 182 -3.52 -17.72 18.97
N LEU A 183 -3.46 -16.87 17.94
CA LEU A 183 -3.07 -15.47 18.10
C LEU A 183 -4.24 -14.67 18.68
N ASN A 184 -3.93 -13.67 19.50
CA ASN A 184 -4.93 -12.73 19.98
C ASN A 184 -5.35 -11.79 18.83
N ILE A 185 -6.45 -12.11 18.16
CA ILE A 185 -6.95 -11.39 16.99
C ILE A 185 -8.43 -11.02 17.18
N ASN A 186 -8.75 -9.76 16.87
CA ASN A 186 -10.13 -9.30 16.86
C ASN A 186 -10.83 -9.68 15.56
N ILE A 187 -12.16 -9.77 15.61
CA ILE A 187 -12.98 -9.84 14.39
C ILE A 187 -12.66 -8.58 13.53
N PRO A 188 -12.46 -8.72 12.22
CA PRO A 188 -12.20 -7.55 11.37
C PRO A 188 -13.37 -6.56 11.43
N SER A 189 -13.07 -5.32 11.77
CA SER A 189 -14.07 -4.26 11.96
C SER A 189 -14.85 -3.97 10.68
N ASN A 190 -16.17 -3.79 10.80
CA ASN A 190 -17.09 -3.38 9.73
C ASN A 190 -17.05 -4.26 8.46
N TYR A 191 -16.58 -5.50 8.58
CA TYR A 191 -16.38 -6.41 7.46
C TYR A 191 -17.57 -7.36 7.30
N TYR A 192 -17.96 -8.08 8.36
CA TYR A 192 -19.10 -9.01 8.35
C TYR A 192 -20.44 -8.29 8.52
N ILE A 193 -21.52 -8.89 7.99
CA ILE A 193 -22.89 -8.46 8.31
C ILE A 193 -23.08 -8.50 9.83
N ASN A 194 -23.44 -7.35 10.42
CA ASN A 194 -23.63 -7.17 11.86
C ASN A 194 -22.39 -7.53 12.72
N ASN A 195 -21.18 -7.53 12.16
CA ASN A 195 -19.95 -7.97 12.84
C ASN A 195 -19.99 -9.43 13.34
N GLU A 196 -20.75 -10.31 12.67
CA GLU A 196 -20.86 -11.72 13.01
C GLU A 196 -20.00 -12.61 12.07
N PRO A 197 -18.93 -13.28 12.55
CA PRO A 197 -17.97 -14.01 11.71
C PRO A 197 -18.53 -15.23 10.94
N ASN A 198 -19.73 -15.68 11.29
CA ASN A 198 -20.45 -16.75 10.61
C ASN A 198 -21.34 -16.23 9.45
N LYS A 199 -21.41 -14.91 9.25
CA LYS A 199 -22.12 -14.28 8.13
C LYS A 199 -21.15 -13.84 7.03
N ALA A 200 -21.69 -13.56 5.85
CA ALA A 200 -20.90 -13.08 4.73
C ALA A 200 -20.33 -11.66 4.95
N PRO A 201 -19.21 -11.30 4.30
CA PRO A 201 -18.71 -9.93 4.30
C PRO A 201 -19.56 -8.99 3.44
N ILE A 202 -19.59 -7.71 3.81
CA ILE A 202 -20.17 -6.63 3.01
C ILE A 202 -19.03 -5.87 2.32
N VAL A 203 -18.97 -5.96 1.00
CA VAL A 203 -17.92 -5.27 0.22
C VAL A 203 -18.27 -3.80 0.03
N LYS A 204 -17.62 -2.92 0.81
CA LYS A 204 -17.83 -1.47 0.77
C LYS A 204 -16.74 -0.67 0.04
N TRP A 205 -15.62 -1.31 -0.31
CA TRP A 205 -14.43 -0.61 -0.81
C TRP A 205 -14.23 -0.68 -2.33
N ARG A 206 -14.94 -1.59 -3.02
CA ARG A 206 -14.67 -1.91 -4.43
C ARG A 206 -14.79 -0.71 -5.38
N GLY A 207 -15.76 0.19 -5.14
CA GLY A 207 -15.93 1.38 -5.98
C GLY A 207 -14.69 2.27 -5.96
N HIS A 208 -14.24 2.65 -4.76
CA HIS A 208 -13.08 3.52 -4.56
C HIS A 208 -11.76 2.84 -4.90
N ALA A 209 -11.65 1.51 -4.73
CA ALA A 209 -10.51 0.75 -5.23
C ALA A 209 -10.37 0.88 -6.76
N ASN A 210 -11.45 0.66 -7.51
CA ASN A 210 -11.42 0.80 -8.97
C ASN A 210 -11.07 2.23 -9.39
N LEU A 211 -11.67 3.23 -8.73
CA LEU A 211 -11.36 4.63 -9.01
C LEU A 211 -9.90 4.96 -8.70
N LEU A 212 -9.33 4.46 -7.60
CA LEU A 212 -7.93 4.71 -7.23
C LEU A 212 -6.97 4.28 -8.35
N PHE A 213 -7.08 3.02 -8.77
CA PHE A 213 -6.18 2.47 -9.79
C PHE A 213 -6.44 3.08 -11.17
N ALA A 214 -7.71 3.33 -11.53
CA ALA A 214 -8.05 4.00 -12.78
C ALA A 214 -7.50 5.43 -12.82
N ASN A 215 -7.64 6.19 -11.74
CA ASN A 215 -7.10 7.54 -11.62
C ASN A 215 -5.58 7.55 -11.67
N TRP A 216 -4.93 6.61 -10.97
CA TRP A 216 -3.48 6.48 -11.02
C TRP A 216 -2.97 6.24 -12.45
N LEU A 217 -3.53 5.26 -13.15
CA LEU A 217 -3.14 4.96 -14.52
C LEU A 217 -3.38 6.15 -15.46
N ASN A 218 -4.54 6.79 -15.38
CA ASN A 218 -4.90 7.86 -16.31
C ASN A 218 -4.13 9.16 -16.05
N TYR A 219 -4.03 9.58 -14.79
CA TYR A 219 -3.55 10.93 -14.44
C TYR A 219 -2.13 10.97 -13.90
N HIS A 220 -1.54 9.83 -13.52
CA HIS A 220 -0.20 9.80 -12.95
C HIS A 220 0.78 8.95 -13.77
N VAL A 221 0.27 8.02 -14.59
CA VAL A 221 1.10 7.20 -15.47
C VAL A 221 1.00 7.70 -16.92
N TYR A 222 -0.21 7.84 -17.46
CA TYR A 222 -0.40 8.12 -18.89
C TYR A 222 -0.27 9.61 -19.27
N GLN A 223 -1.04 10.50 -18.65
CA GLN A 223 -1.14 11.90 -19.10
C GLN A 223 0.08 12.77 -18.78
N GLU A 224 0.84 12.38 -17.77
CA GLU A 224 1.91 13.20 -17.20
C GLU A 224 3.31 12.76 -17.68
N THR A 225 3.43 11.57 -18.29
CA THR A 225 4.68 11.09 -18.85
C THR A 225 4.98 11.82 -20.17
N PRO A 226 6.13 12.49 -20.33
CA PRO A 226 6.50 13.10 -21.60
C PRO A 226 6.62 12.03 -22.70
N PHE A 227 5.89 12.20 -23.79
CA PHE A 227 5.99 11.35 -24.98
C PHE A 227 6.22 12.20 -26.23
N GLU A 228 7.07 11.72 -27.14
CA GLU A 228 7.19 12.28 -28.49
C GLU A 228 6.15 11.61 -29.38
N PHE A 229 5.32 12.40 -30.08
CA PHE A 229 4.50 11.88 -31.16
C PHE A 229 5.44 11.52 -32.33
N LEU A 230 5.37 10.27 -32.79
CA LEU A 230 6.01 9.83 -34.04
C LEU A 230 5.35 10.46 -35.27
#